data_AF-A0A7W7ZG25-F1
#
_entry.id   AF-A0A7W7ZG25-F1
#
_cell.length_a   1.000
_cell.length_b   1.000
_cell.length_c   1.000
_cell.angle_alpha   90.00
_cell.angle_beta   90.00
_cell.angle_gamma   90.00
#
_symmetry.space_group_name_H-M   'P 1'
#
loop_
_entity.id
_entity.type
_entity.pdbx_description
1 polymer ?
#
loop_
_entity_poly.entity_id
_entity_poly.type
_entity_poly.pdbx_seq_one_letter_code
_entity_poly.pdbx_strand_id
1 'polypeptide(L)'
;MVADLSFIEEWIPEQMDPGTVFVLENAGTLGEAQNPYWAVLSCPDCGSVGLITRAQFHGLEAMICGADDCSSQYFLRDGNLRYRQPS
;
A
#
# COMPACT_ATOMS: atom_id res chain seq x y z
N MET A 1 32.47 13.32 -2.05
CA MET A 1 31.75 12.36 -1.20
C MET A 1 30.95 11.50 -2.17
N VAL A 2 31.35 10.25 -2.36
CA VAL A 2 30.65 9.31 -3.25
C VAL A 2 29.72 8.51 -2.34
N ALA A 3 28.42 8.52 -2.63
CA ALA A 3 27.45 7.75 -1.87
C ALA A 3 27.50 6.30 -2.33
N ASP A 4 27.57 5.36 -1.38
CA ASP A 4 27.41 3.94 -1.64
C ASP A 4 25.97 3.66 -2.07
N LEU A 5 25.80 2.95 -3.18
CA LEU A 5 24.51 2.54 -3.71
C LEU A 5 24.27 1.09 -3.29
N SER A 6 23.36 0.88 -2.34
CA SER A 6 22.87 -0.45 -1.96
C SER A 6 21.67 -0.83 -2.81
N PHE A 7 21.83 -1.90 -3.60
CA PHE A 7 20.73 -2.52 -4.34
C PHE A 7 20.04 -3.55 -3.44
N ILE A 8 18.70 -3.59 -3.49
CA ILE A 8 17.89 -4.45 -2.63
C ILE A 8 17.06 -5.32 -3.55
N GLU A 9 17.38 -6.62 -3.55
CA GLU A 9 16.83 -7.61 -4.48
C GLU A 9 15.47 -8.17 -4.01
N GLU A 10 15.10 -7.96 -2.75
CA GLU A 10 13.90 -8.52 -2.12
C GLU A 10 13.16 -7.46 -1.29
N TRP A 11 11.83 -7.58 -1.18
CA TRP A 11 11.04 -6.64 -0.38
C TRP A 11 11.41 -6.71 1.11
N ILE A 12 11.96 -5.61 1.65
CA ILE A 12 12.21 -5.45 3.08
C ILE A 12 11.16 -4.47 3.65
N PRO A 13 10.18 -4.93 4.44
CA PRO A 13 9.12 -4.09 5.01
C PRO A 13 9.64 -2.84 5.76
N GLU A 14 10.81 -2.97 6.40
CA GLU A 14 11.47 -1.92 7.19
C GLU A 14 11.98 -0.74 6.34
N GLN A 15 11.96 -0.86 5.02
CA GLN A 15 12.42 0.17 4.07
C GLN A 15 11.28 0.85 3.32
N MET A 16 10.02 0.54 3.66
CA MET A 16 8.88 1.22 3.08
C MET A 16 8.60 2.53 3.82
N ASP A 17 8.93 3.65 3.17
CA ASP A 17 8.50 4.97 3.66
C ASP A 17 6.96 5.07 3.66
N PRO A 18 6.35 5.84 4.58
CA PRO A 18 4.92 6.12 4.57
C PRO A 18 4.41 6.55 3.20
N GLY A 19 3.35 5.90 2.71
CA GLY A 19 2.77 6.12 1.39
C GLY A 19 3.37 5.27 0.26
N THR A 20 4.39 4.46 0.55
CA THR A 20 4.97 3.54 -0.44
C THR A 20 4.02 2.39 -0.77
N VAL A 21 3.81 2.13 -2.06
CA VAL A 21 3.08 0.96 -2.57
C VAL A 21 4.06 0.01 -3.24
N PHE A 22 4.02 -1.27 -2.84
CA PHE A 22 4.78 -2.36 -3.45
C PHE A 22 3.84 -3.37 -4.08
N VAL A 23 3.93 -3.56 -5.40
CA VAL A 23 3.09 -4.54 -6.11
C VAL A 23 3.65 -5.94 -5.94
N LEU A 24 2.80 -6.89 -5.57
CA LEU A 24 3.22 -8.28 -5.33
C LEU A 24 3.57 -8.98 -6.65
N GLU A 25 4.66 -9.75 -6.67
CA GLU A 25 5.04 -10.56 -7.84
C GLU A 25 3.98 -11.62 -8.18
N ASN A 26 3.33 -12.16 -7.15
CA ASN A 26 2.24 -13.14 -7.25
C ASN A 26 0.86 -12.50 -7.09
N ALA A 27 0.71 -11.22 -7.46
CA ALA A 27 -0.58 -10.52 -7.43
C ALA A 27 -1.68 -11.37 -8.10
N GLY A 28 -2.80 -11.54 -7.40
CA GLY A 28 -3.92 -12.35 -7.89
C GLY A 28 -3.95 -13.81 -7.42
N THR A 29 -2.91 -14.32 -6.75
CA THR A 29 -2.86 -15.72 -6.29
C THR A 29 -3.32 -15.93 -4.85
N LEU A 30 -3.37 -14.87 -4.05
CA LEU A 30 -3.73 -14.89 -2.63
C LEU A 30 -4.93 -13.98 -2.37
N GLY A 31 -5.80 -14.37 -1.42
CA GLY A 31 -7.01 -13.63 -1.06
C GLY A 31 -8.26 -14.17 -1.75
N GLU A 32 -9.30 -13.34 -1.84
CA GLU A 32 -10.55 -13.73 -2.48
C GLU A 32 -10.39 -13.81 -4.01
N ALA A 33 -10.90 -14.86 -4.64
CA ALA A 33 -10.73 -15.08 -6.08
C ALA A 33 -11.19 -13.90 -6.96
N GLN A 34 -12.22 -13.18 -6.52
CA GLN A 34 -12.81 -12.05 -7.23
C GLN A 34 -12.19 -10.69 -6.84
N ASN A 35 -11.52 -10.59 -5.69
CA ASN A 35 -10.83 -9.38 -5.24
C ASN A 35 -9.53 -9.74 -4.50
N PRO A 36 -8.56 -10.35 -5.19
CA PRO A 36 -7.36 -10.89 -4.55
C PRO A 36 -6.46 -9.76 -4.05
N TYR A 37 -5.49 -10.11 -3.20
CA TYR A 37 -4.42 -9.20 -2.84
C TYR A 37 -3.56 -8.87 -4.06
N TRP A 38 -3.17 -7.61 -4.14
CA TRP A 38 -2.49 -7.04 -5.30
C TRP A 38 -1.18 -6.35 -4.95
N ALA A 39 -1.16 -5.66 -3.81
CA ALA A 39 -0.02 -4.88 -3.36
C ALA A 39 0.04 -4.81 -1.84
N VAL A 40 1.18 -4.39 -1.33
CA VAL A 40 1.41 -3.93 0.03
C VAL A 40 1.47 -2.41 0.02
N LEU A 41 0.85 -1.77 1.00
CA LEU A 41 0.89 -0.33 1.19
C LEU A 41 1.36 0.01 2.60
N SER A 42 2.30 0.94 2.71
CA SER A 42 2.62 1.64 3.95
C SER A 42 1.66 2.81 4.12
N CYS A 43 0.89 2.84 5.21
CA CYS A 43 -0.06 3.91 5.49
C CYS A 43 0.64 5.27 5.42
N PRO A 44 0.16 6.24 4.62
CA PRO A 44 0.79 7.55 4.51
C PRO A 44 0.73 8.37 5.80
N ASP A 45 -0.14 7.99 6.73
CA ASP A 45 -0.37 8.73 7.98
C ASP A 45 0.50 8.21 9.14
N CYS A 46 0.55 6.89 9.34
CA CYS A 46 1.23 6.27 10.48
C CYS A 46 2.36 5.29 10.10
N GLY A 47 2.55 5.00 8.81
CA GLY A 47 3.56 4.06 8.33
C GLY A 47 3.25 2.57 8.55
N SER A 48 2.12 2.22 9.17
CA SER A 48 1.71 0.82 9.32
C SER A 48 1.46 0.17 7.96
N VAL A 49 1.95 -1.06 7.81
CA VAL A 49 1.93 -1.78 6.55
C VAL A 49 0.73 -2.72 6.48
N GLY A 50 0.03 -2.72 5.35
CA GLY A 50 -1.12 -3.59 5.10
C GLY A 50 -1.20 -4.08 3.67
N LEU A 51 -1.87 -5.22 3.47
CA LEU A 51 -2.21 -5.71 2.15
C LEU A 51 -3.40 -4.93 1.58
N ILE A 52 -3.35 -4.64 0.29
CA ILE A 52 -4.45 -4.01 -0.43
C ILE A 52 -4.92 -4.90 -1.59
N THR A 53 -6.24 -4.92 -1.80
CA THR A 53 -6.89 -5.74 -2.82
C THR A 53 -6.79 -5.12 -4.21
N ARG A 54 -7.14 -5.90 -5.23
CA ARG A 54 -7.24 -5.41 -6.62
C ARG A 54 -8.17 -4.20 -6.74
N ALA A 55 -9.34 -4.24 -6.13
CA ALA A 55 -10.30 -3.14 -6.19
C ALA A 55 -9.75 -1.87 -5.52
N GLN A 56 -9.06 -2.01 -4.38
CA GLN A 56 -8.38 -0.89 -3.71
C GLN A 56 -7.23 -0.32 -4.55
N PHE A 57 -6.41 -1.20 -5.14
CA PHE A 57 -5.30 -0.79 -6.02
C PHE A 57 -5.79 -0.04 -7.26
N HIS A 58 -6.92 -0.43 -7.84
CA HIS A 58 -7.54 0.31 -8.95
C HIS A 58 -8.40 1.51 -8.50
N GLY A 59 -8.41 1.83 -7.20
CA GLY A 59 -9.15 2.96 -6.64
C GLY A 59 -10.67 2.79 -6.64
N LEU A 60 -11.19 1.58 -6.83
CA LEU A 60 -12.63 1.31 -6.81
C LEU A 60 -13.17 1.29 -5.37
N GLU A 61 -12.32 0.89 -4.42
CA GLU A 61 -12.64 0.85 -2.99
C GLU A 61 -11.66 1.70 -2.18
N ALA A 62 -12.12 2.19 -1.03
CA ALA A 62 -11.25 2.87 -0.08
C ALA A 62 -10.34 1.86 0.62
N MET A 63 -9.12 2.30 0.91
CA MET A 63 -8.22 1.65 1.85
C MET A 63 -8.41 2.30 3.21
N ILE A 64 -8.45 1.48 4.26
CA ILE A 64 -8.56 1.92 5.64
C ILE A 64 -7.31 1.40 6.35
N CYS A 65 -6.61 2.26 7.09
CA CYS A 65 -5.49 1.79 7.90
C CYS A 65 -6.00 0.81 8.97
N GLY A 66 -5.31 -0.32 9.12
CA GLY A 66 -5.65 -1.35 10.10
C GLY A 66 -4.91 -1.24 11.43
N ALA A 67 -4.20 -0.14 11.68
CA ALA A 67 -3.48 0.07 12.94
C ALA A 67 -4.43 0.52 14.05
N ASP A 68 -4.14 0.11 15.29
CA ASP A 68 -5.02 0.39 16.44
C ASP A 68 -5.27 1.89 16.66
N ASP A 69 -4.26 2.72 16.41
CA ASP A 69 -4.29 4.17 16.64
C ASP A 69 -4.38 5.01 15.36
N CYS A 70 -4.66 4.39 14.19
CA CYS A 70 -4.82 5.12 12.93
C CYS A 70 -6.11 4.72 12.21
N SER A 71 -6.98 5.70 11.98
CA SER A 71 -8.26 5.53 11.28
C SER A 71 -8.29 6.18 9.90
N SER A 72 -7.11 6.47 9.33
CA SER A 72 -7.00 7.12 8.04
C SER A 72 -7.63 6.28 6.92
N GLN A 73 -8.30 6.96 5.99
CA GLN A 73 -8.92 6.34 4.83
C GLN A 73 -8.52 7.11 3.58
N TYR A 74 -8.20 6.39 2.51
CA TYR A 74 -7.73 6.99 1.26
C TYR A 74 -8.03 6.10 0.04
N PHE A 75 -7.98 6.71 -1.14
CA PHE A 75 -8.12 6.04 -2.43
C PHE A 75 -6.83 6.18 -3.23
N LEU A 76 -6.51 5.19 -4.06
CA LEU A 76 -5.51 5.37 -5.12
C LEU A 76 -6.19 5.99 -6.34
N ARG A 77 -5.70 7.14 -6.79
CA ARG A 77 -6.21 7.89 -7.95
C ARG A 77 -5.05 8.38 -8.78
N ASP A 78 -4.97 7.96 -10.04
CA ASP A 78 -3.92 8.39 -10.97
C ASP A 78 -2.50 8.16 -10.40
N GLY A 79 -2.31 7.01 -9.73
CA GLY A 79 -1.04 6.67 -9.06
C GLY A 79 -0.75 7.46 -7.77
N ASN A 80 -1.68 8.29 -7.29
CA ASN A 80 -1.53 9.10 -6.09
C ASN A 80 -2.51 8.67 -5.00
N LEU A 81 -2.06 8.66 -3.75
CA LEU A 81 -2.94 8.47 -2.59
C LEU A 81 -3.70 9.77 -2.31
N ARG A 82 -5.02 9.68 -2.18
CA ARG A 82 -5.88 10.80 -1.81
C ARG A 82 -6.73 10.43 -0.59
N TYR A 83 -6.60 11.21 0.48
CA TYR A 83 -7.44 11.07 1.66
C TYR A 83 -8.92 11.14 1.28
N ARG A 84 -9.72 10.25 1.87
CA ARG A 84 -11.16 10.27 1.75
C ARG A 84 -11.67 11.54 2.41
N GLN A 85 -12.30 12.40 1.62
CA GLN A 85 -12.93 13.60 2.15
C GLN A 85 -14.19 13.22 2.94
N PRO A 86 -14.47 13.89 4.08
CA PRO A 86 -15.76 13.76 4.75
C PRO A 86 -16.86 14.27 3.82
N SER A 87 -17.93 13.48 3.71
CA SER A 87 -19.15 13.79 2.96
C SER A 87 -20.01 14.83 3.67
#